data_AF-A0A3B9GUB5-F1
#
_entry.id   AF-A0A3B9GUB5-F1
#
_cell.length_a   1.000
_cell.length_b   1.000
_cell.length_c   1.000
_cell.angle_alpha   90.00
_cell.angle_beta   90.00
_cell.angle_gamma   90.00
#
_symmetry.space_group_name_H-M   'P 1'
#
loop_
_entity.id
_entity.type
_entity.pdbx_description
1 polymer ?
#
loop_
_entity_poly.entity_id
_entity_poly.type
_entity_poly.pdbx_seq_one_letter_code
_entity_poly.pdbx_strand_id
1 'polypeptide(L)' 'LGSCTMKHNPRLNEKVARLPGFGDIHPLQPQATVQGALELIDELAMWLKTLTNMPAVAMSPKAGAHGEFCGMMAI' A
#
# COMPACT_ATOMS: atom_id res chain seq x y z
N LEU A 1 0.59 5.31 23.42
CA LEU A 1 1.97 4.90 23.11
C LEU A 1 2.57 5.95 22.19
N GLY A 2 3.59 6.69 22.64
CA GLY A 2 4.27 7.69 21.81
C GLY A 2 4.89 7.04 20.57
N SER A 3 4.99 7.78 19.46
CA SER A 3 5.46 7.28 18.14
C SER A 3 4.55 6.26 17.43
N CYS A 4 3.65 5.56 18.13
CA CYS A 4 2.83 4.49 17.54
C CYS A 4 1.58 4.97 16.79
N THR A 5 1.21 6.26 16.87
CA THR A 5 0.00 6.82 16.23
C THR A 5 -1.26 5.97 16.46
N MET A 6 -1.63 5.76 17.73
CA MET A 6 -2.83 4.99 18.14
C MET A 6 -4.13 5.74 17.84
N LYS A 7 -4.43 5.95 16.56
CA LYS A 7 -5.65 6.61 16.07
C LYS A 7 -6.83 5.65 15.98
N HIS A 8 -7.98 6.16 15.57
CA HIS A 8 -9.15 5.32 15.30
C HIS A 8 -8.93 4.40 14.10
N ASN A 9 -9.37 3.13 14.22
CA ASN A 9 -9.40 2.15 13.13
C ASN A 9 -10.86 1.93 12.71
N PRO A 10 -11.36 2.55 11.62
CA PRO A 10 -12.73 2.40 11.17
C PRO A 10 -13.06 0.95 10.83
N ARG A 11 -14.20 0.44 11.31
CA ARG A 11 -14.67 -0.93 11.02
C ARG A 11 -14.90 -1.19 9.53
N LEU A 12 -15.19 -0.13 8.77
CA LEU A 12 -15.34 -0.22 7.31
C LEU A 12 -14.04 -0.67 6.65
N ASN A 13 -12.88 -0.19 7.10
CA ASN A 13 -11.58 -0.53 6.49
C ASN A 13 -11.29 -2.02 6.64
N GLU A 14 -11.58 -2.59 7.81
CA GLU A 14 -11.45 -4.05 8.06
C GLU A 14 -12.35 -4.88 7.15
N LYS A 15 -13.57 -4.40 6.88
CA LYS A 15 -14.52 -5.07 5.97
C LYS A 15 -14.05 -4.99 4.51
N VAL A 16 -13.59 -3.82 4.08
CA VAL A 16 -13.13 -3.57 2.70
C VAL A 16 -11.85 -4.35 2.39
N ALA A 17 -10.92 -4.46 3.35
CA ALA A 17 -9.71 -5.26 3.19
C ALA A 17 -9.99 -6.76 2.94
N ARG A 18 -11.19 -7.24 3.30
CA ARG A 18 -11.65 -8.63 3.12
C ARG A 18 -12.66 -8.78 1.98
N LEU A 19 -12.75 -7.82 1.07
CA LEU A 19 -13.63 -7.94 -0.09
C LEU A 19 -13.29 -9.20 -0.89
N PRO A 20 -14.29 -10.04 -1.22
CA PRO A 20 -14.09 -11.21 -2.06
C PRO A 20 -13.47 -10.83 -3.39
N GLY A 21 -12.44 -11.57 -3.81
CA GLY A 21 -11.70 -11.29 -5.04
C GLY A 21 -10.63 -10.20 -4.92
N PHE A 22 -10.54 -9.46 -3.80
CA PHE A 22 -9.36 -8.66 -3.45
C PHE A 22 -8.48 -9.39 -2.43
N GLY A 23 -9.08 -9.86 -1.32
CA GLY A 23 -8.35 -10.58 -0.27
C GLY A 23 -7.84 -11.96 -0.68
N ASP A 24 -8.40 -12.53 -1.75
CA ASP A 24 -8.13 -13.89 -2.21
C ASP A 24 -7.15 -13.95 -3.41
N ILE A 25 -6.59 -12.81 -3.81
CA ILE A 25 -5.68 -12.74 -4.96
C ILE A 25 -4.39 -13.47 -4.67
N HIS A 26 -4.01 -14.42 -5.53
CA HIS A 26 -2.67 -15.01 -5.47
C HIS A 26 -1.63 -13.99 -5.97
N PRO A 27 -0.51 -13.75 -5.26
CA PRO A 27 0.46 -12.72 -5.65
C PRO A 27 1.08 -12.89 -7.05
N LEU A 28 1.11 -14.12 -7.57
CA LEU A 28 1.61 -14.46 -8.91
C LEU A 28 0.50 -14.80 -9.92
N GLN A 29 -0.74 -14.41 -9.63
CA GLN A 29 -1.84 -14.56 -10.57
C GLN A 29 -1.60 -13.72 -11.84
N PRO A 30 -2.07 -14.14 -13.03
CA PRO A 30 -1.91 -13.34 -14.25
C PRO A 30 -2.42 -11.91 -14.09
N GLN A 31 -1.63 -10.92 -14.52
CA GLN A 31 -1.95 -9.50 -14.32
C GLN A 31 -3.32 -9.11 -14.89
N ALA A 32 -3.71 -9.74 -16.02
CA ALA A 32 -5.00 -9.50 -16.66
C ALA A 32 -6.21 -9.77 -15.74
N THR A 33 -6.07 -10.60 -14.72
CA THR A 33 -7.17 -10.95 -13.81
C THR A 33 -7.17 -10.14 -12.51
N VAL A 34 -6.21 -9.24 -12.31
CA VAL A 34 -6.04 -8.48 -11.05
C VAL A 34 -5.98 -6.96 -11.27
N GLN A 35 -6.55 -6.47 -12.38
CA GLN A 35 -6.49 -5.06 -12.78
C GLN A 35 -7.01 -4.10 -11.70
N GLY A 36 -8.09 -4.46 -10.99
CA GLY A 36 -8.62 -3.63 -9.89
C GLY A 36 -7.65 -3.46 -8.71
N ALA A 37 -6.81 -4.46 -8.42
CA ALA A 37 -5.78 -4.33 -7.38
C ALA A 37 -4.62 -3.43 -7.85
N LEU A 38 -4.27 -3.48 -9.14
CA LEU A 38 -3.25 -2.60 -9.72
C LEU A 38 -3.73 -1.14 -9.76
N GLU A 39 -5.00 -0.91 -10.11
CA GLU A 39 -5.63 0.41 -10.07
C GLU A 39 -5.60 1.00 -8.65
N LEU A 40 -5.97 0.21 -7.64
CA LEU A 40 -5.91 0.63 -6.23
C LEU A 40 -4.49 1.01 -5.79
N ILE A 41 -3.48 0.26 -6.23
CA ILE A 41 -2.07 0.57 -5.93
C ILE A 41 -1.65 1.89 -6.58
N ASP A 42 -2.04 2.12 -7.84
CA ASP A 42 -1.70 3.34 -8.57
C ASP A 42 -2.39 4.58 -7.99
N GLU A 43 -3.68 4.47 -7.66
CA GLU A 43 -4.45 5.56 -7.04
C GLU A 43 -3.85 5.97 -5.69
N LEU A 44 -3.51 4.98 -4.85
CA LEU A 44 -2.84 5.24 -3.57
C LEU A 44 -1.46 5.89 -3.78
N ALA A 45 -0.69 5.41 -4.75
CA ALA A 45 0.61 6.00 -5.08
C ALA A 45 0.46 7.45 -5.55
N MET A 46 -0.57 7.78 -6.32
CA MET A 46 -0.89 9.16 -6.73
C MET A 46 -1.15 10.05 -5.52
N TRP A 47 -2.00 9.60 -4.57
CA TRP A 47 -2.28 10.36 -3.36
C TRP A 47 -1.04 10.59 -2.51
N LEU A 48 -0.21 9.56 -2.32
CA LEU A 48 1.03 9.68 -1.56
C LEU A 48 2.02 10.65 -2.21
N LYS A 49 2.22 10.58 -3.53
CA LYS A 49 3.03 11.56 -4.27
C LYS A 49 2.54 12.98 -4.06
N THR A 50 1.22 13.17 -4.11
CA THR A 50 0.58 14.49 -3.92
C THR A 50 0.79 15.04 -2.51
N LEU A 51 0.59 14.20 -1.49
CA LEU A 51 0.73 14.60 -0.08
C LEU A 51 2.19 14.86 0.33
N THR A 52 3.15 14.17 -0.29
CA THR A 52 4.57 14.22 0.09
C THR A 52 5.44 15.04 -0.86
N ASN A 53 4.89 15.48 -2.00
CA ASN A 53 5.61 16.15 -3.08
C ASN A 53 6.81 15.34 -3.62
N MET A 54 6.69 14.02 -3.67
CA MET A 54 7.70 13.10 -4.20
C MET A 54 7.43 12.74 -5.66
N PRO A 55 8.48 12.54 -6.50
CA PRO A 55 8.30 12.19 -7.90
C PRO A 55 7.76 10.76 -8.11
N ALA A 56 8.09 9.83 -7.20
CA ALA A 56 7.69 8.43 -7.25
C ALA A 56 7.57 7.83 -5.83
N VAL A 57 6.87 6.70 -5.72
CA VAL A 57 6.70 5.94 -4.46
C VAL A 57 6.90 4.45 -4.76
N ALA A 58 7.70 3.77 -3.94
CA ALA A 58 7.85 2.33 -3.97
C ALA A 58 6.82 1.65 -3.05
N MET A 59 5.98 0.78 -3.60
CA MET A 59 4.90 0.10 -2.87
C MET A 59 5.29 -1.29 -2.33
N SER A 60 6.53 -1.73 -2.59
CA SER A 60 7.05 -3.04 -2.16
C SER A 60 7.47 -3.15 -0.69
N PRO A 61 7.95 -2.10 0.02
CA PRO A 61 8.30 -2.20 1.43
C PRO A 61 7.06 -2.43 2.32
N LYS A 62 7.13 -3.40 3.23
CA LYS A 62 6.00 -3.84 4.07
C LYS A 62 6.04 -3.33 5.51
N ALA A 63 7.05 -2.55 5.88
CA ALA A 63 7.24 -1.97 7.22
C ALA A 63 8.12 -0.72 7.14
N GLY A 64 8.08 0.14 8.17
CA GLY A 64 8.86 1.38 8.22
C GLY A 64 10.36 1.17 8.05
N ALA A 65 10.97 0.31 8.87
CA ALA A 65 12.40 -0.03 8.76
C ALA A 65 12.78 -0.65 7.40
N HIS A 66 11.85 -1.36 6.75
CA HIS A 66 12.06 -1.90 5.42
C HIS A 66 12.08 -0.79 4.35
N GLY A 67 11.27 0.26 4.54
CA GLY A 67 11.31 1.46 3.73
C GLY A 67 12.61 2.24 3.89
N GLU A 68 13.12 2.35 5.12
CA GLU A 68 14.43 2.97 5.40
C GLU A 68 15.56 2.22 4.67
N PHE A 69 15.62 0.89 4.78
CA PHE A 69 16.60 0.08 4.06
C PHE A 69 16.47 0.23 2.55
N CYS A 70 15.24 0.18 2.00
CA CYS A 70 15.00 0.38 0.57
C CYS A 70 15.48 1.76 0.09
N GLY A 71 15.28 2.82 0.89
CA GLY A 71 15.74 4.17 0.59
C GLY A 71 17.27 4.25 0.54
N MET A 72 17.96 3.61 1.50
CA MET A 72 19.43 3.55 1.52
C MET A 72 20.00 2.81 0.31
N MET A 73 19.30 1.82 -0.22
CA MET A 73 19.72 1.06 -1.41
C MET A 73 19.44 1.79 -2.74
N ALA A 74 18.63 2.86 -2.71
CA ALA A 74 18.21 3.60 -3.91
C ALA A 74 19.05 4.86 -4.18
N ILE A 75 20.00 5.18 -3.31
CA ILE A 75 20.95 6.31 -3.39
C ILE A 75 22.33 5.75 -3.72
#